data_AF-A0A250WY81-F1
#
_entry.id   AF-A0A250WY81-F1
#
_cell.length_a   1.000
_cell.length_b   1.000
_cell.length_c   1.000
_cell.angle_alpha   90.00
_cell.angle_beta   90.00
_cell.angle_gamma   90.00
#
_symmetry.space_group_name_H-M   'P 1'
#
loop_
_entity.id
_entity.type
_entity.pdbx_description
1 polymer ?
#
loop_
_entity_poly.entity_id
_entity_poly.type
_entity_poly.pdbx_seq_one_letter_code
_entity_poly.pdbx_strand_id
1 'polypeptide(L)'
;MLDLHQLALLLLALKLGFSAQLVVANDVPSVQVLSEMRKMLEDWSKLPPGKEGHCQVTRGDWCGPYIEQVPVPSRPAPRGDVSCPNDCGGVGNCDYDTGACYCPAGYGGGDCSEERKRPCWRMGPDKRDLDWIKYPEWSHSRCAGICDEDIAMCYCPPETKYGHVLPPEGSPLGSSPMKIGRPLYWCQPSSDKNNNSIKWGTVPYPDLFGEHGWCNADVSSFRCPCRLDGLVGDLCNIRTEMFCANQCT
;
A
#
# COMPACT_ATOMS: atom_id res chain seq x y z
N MET A 1 -8.82 -36.44 -1.90
CA MET A 1 -9.07 -36.38 -0.45
C MET A 1 -7.73 -36.15 0.22
N LEU A 2 -7.53 -34.98 0.81
CA LEU A 2 -6.32 -34.69 1.59
C LEU A 2 -6.37 -35.54 2.85
N ASP A 3 -5.28 -36.23 3.19
CA ASP A 3 -5.21 -36.91 4.47
C ASP A 3 -5.05 -35.91 5.63
N LEU A 4 -5.23 -36.40 6.86
CA LEU A 4 -5.17 -35.58 8.07
C LEU A 4 -3.82 -34.85 8.23
N HIS A 5 -2.74 -35.39 7.66
CA HIS A 5 -1.40 -34.82 7.70
C HIS A 5 -1.27 -33.64 6.72
N GLN A 6 -1.81 -33.79 5.51
CA GLN A 6 -1.84 -32.71 4.52
C GLN A 6 -2.76 -31.55 4.95
N LEU A 7 -3.85 -31.84 5.67
CA LEU A 7 -4.72 -30.80 6.24
C LEU A 7 -4.00 -29.98 7.32
N ALA A 8 -3.21 -30.63 8.16
CA ALA A 8 -2.43 -29.98 9.22
C ALA A 8 -1.32 -29.09 8.65
N LEU A 9 -0.64 -29.54 7.59
CA LEU A 9 0.37 -28.75 6.88
C LEU A 9 -0.22 -27.52 6.20
N LEU A 10 -1.41 -27.64 5.59
CA LEU A 10 -2.10 -26.53 4.95
C LEU A 10 -2.50 -25.44 5.96
N LEU A 11 -3.03 -25.86 7.11
CA LEU A 11 -3.39 -24.95 8.22
C LEU A 11 -2.17 -24.25 8.82
N LEU A 12 -1.01 -24.90 8.84
CA LEU A 12 0.22 -24.31 9.32
C LEU A 12 0.82 -23.31 8.32
N ALA A 13 0.80 -23.63 7.03
CA ALA A 13 1.24 -22.74 5.96
C ALA A 13 0.39 -21.45 5.93
N LEU A 14 -0.93 -21.56 6.10
CA LEU A 14 -1.85 -20.42 6.20
C LEU A 14 -1.56 -19.54 7.43
N LYS A 15 -1.19 -20.13 8.58
CA LYS A 15 -0.78 -19.38 9.78
C LYS A 15 0.54 -18.63 9.63
N LEU A 16 1.43 -19.11 8.76
CA LEU A 16 2.74 -18.51 8.49
C LEU A 16 2.72 -17.52 7.31
N GLY A 17 1.54 -17.18 6.78
CA GLY A 17 1.38 -16.18 5.72
C GLY A 17 1.75 -16.67 4.31
N PHE A 18 1.93 -17.97 4.10
CA PHE A 18 2.18 -18.51 2.76
C PHE A 18 0.87 -18.55 1.96
N SER A 19 0.91 -17.99 0.74
CA SER A 19 -0.21 -18.05 -0.20
C SER A 19 -0.49 -19.50 -0.60
N ALA A 20 -1.76 -19.92 -0.55
CA ALA A 20 -2.21 -21.28 -0.86
C ALA A 20 -1.81 -21.76 -2.28
N GLN A 21 -1.48 -20.82 -3.18
CA GLN A 21 -1.01 -21.12 -4.53
C GLN A 21 0.39 -21.79 -4.57
N LEU A 22 1.20 -21.68 -3.51
CA LEU A 22 2.51 -22.36 -3.47
C LEU A 22 2.43 -23.86 -3.14
N VAL A 23 1.28 -24.37 -2.69
CA VAL A 23 1.15 -25.76 -2.21
C VAL A 23 0.85 -26.75 -3.36
N VAL A 24 0.62 -26.27 -4.59
CA VAL A 24 0.29 -27.12 -5.76
C VAL A 24 1.50 -27.36 -6.68
N ALA A 25 2.65 -26.76 -6.41
CA ALA A 25 3.90 -27.21 -7.01
C ALA A 25 4.36 -28.48 -6.28
N ASN A 26 4.64 -29.56 -7.02
CA ASN A 26 5.09 -30.87 -6.51
C ASN A 26 6.42 -30.83 -5.71
N ASP A 27 6.97 -29.66 -5.44
CA ASP A 27 8.07 -29.45 -4.51
C ASP A 27 7.51 -28.93 -3.19
N VAL A 28 6.69 -29.75 -2.52
CA VAL A 28 6.44 -29.54 -1.09
C VAL A 28 7.80 -29.62 -0.41
N PRO A 29 8.26 -28.55 0.27
CA PRO A 29 9.52 -28.60 1.00
C PRO A 29 9.45 -29.83 1.90
N SER A 30 10.46 -30.70 1.83
CA SER A 30 10.45 -31.91 2.64
C SER A 30 10.14 -31.54 4.09
N VAL A 31 9.48 -32.44 4.83
CA VAL A 31 9.15 -32.22 6.26
C VAL A 31 10.36 -31.68 7.04
N GLN A 32 11.56 -32.05 6.60
CA GLN A 32 12.83 -31.55 7.09
C GLN A 32 13.02 -30.03 6.87
N VAL A 33 12.77 -29.49 5.68
CA VAL A 33 12.88 -28.04 5.39
C VAL A 33 11.90 -27.22 6.24
N LEU A 34 10.64 -27.67 6.36
CA LEU A 34 9.65 -26.98 7.19
C LEU A 34 10.02 -27.00 8.68
N SER A 35 10.61 -28.10 9.15
CA SER A 35 11.12 -28.19 10.52
C SER A 35 12.30 -27.25 10.78
N GLU A 36 13.19 -27.08 9.80
CA GLU A 36 14.32 -26.14 9.88
C GLU A 36 13.85 -24.69 9.84
N MET A 37 12.87 -24.35 8.99
CA MET A 37 12.29 -23.00 8.94
C MET A 37 11.56 -22.64 10.24
N ARG A 38 10.83 -23.58 10.85
CA ARG A 38 10.18 -23.35 12.15
C ARG A 38 11.22 -23.13 13.26
N LYS A 39 12.27 -23.96 13.32
CA LYS A 39 13.37 -23.74 14.28
C LYS A 39 14.02 -22.37 14.09
N MET A 40 14.26 -21.97 12.85
CA MET A 40 14.83 -20.65 12.55
C MET A 40 13.95 -19.51 13.05
N LEU A 41 12.62 -19.58 12.85
CA LEU A 41 11.68 -18.57 13.34
C LEU A 41 11.56 -18.55 14.87
N GLU A 42 11.52 -19.72 15.51
CA GLU A 42 11.53 -19.86 16.96
C GLU A 42 12.82 -19.28 17.57
N ASP A 43 13.97 -19.47 16.92
CA ASP A 43 15.24 -18.90 17.36
C ASP A 43 15.32 -17.39 17.11
N TRP A 44 14.71 -16.88 16.03
CA TRP A 44 14.62 -15.45 15.78
C TRP A 44 13.81 -14.71 16.84
N SER A 45 12.72 -15.31 17.32
CA SER A 45 11.90 -14.73 18.41
C SER A 45 12.62 -14.62 19.76
N LYS A 46 13.76 -15.33 19.92
CA LYS A 46 14.58 -15.33 21.14
C LYS A 46 15.76 -14.35 21.05
N LEU A 47 15.98 -13.73 19.89
CA LEU A 47 17.08 -12.79 19.72
C LEU A 47 16.83 -11.53 20.57
N PRO A 48 17.88 -10.97 21.20
CA PRO A 48 17.74 -9.71 21.91
C PRO A 48 17.22 -8.62 20.96
N PRO A 49 16.26 -7.79 21.40
CA PRO A 49 15.84 -6.65 20.60
C PRO A 49 17.02 -5.70 20.41
N GLY A 50 17.28 -5.28 19.17
CA GLY A 50 18.35 -4.34 18.86
C GLY A 50 19.43 -4.91 17.95
N LYS A 51 20.58 -4.22 17.92
CA LYS A 51 21.67 -4.46 16.97
C LYS A 51 22.32 -5.82 17.20
N GLU A 52 22.39 -6.25 18.46
CA GLU A 52 22.99 -7.52 18.88
C GLU A 52 22.22 -8.72 18.31
N GLY A 53 20.88 -8.69 18.36
CA GLY A 53 20.04 -9.75 17.81
C GLY A 53 20.11 -9.82 16.29
N HIS A 54 20.12 -8.68 15.60
CA HIS A 54 20.21 -8.64 14.14
C HIS A 54 21.56 -9.17 13.64
N CYS A 55 22.65 -8.93 14.37
CA CYS A 55 23.98 -9.40 13.99
C CYS A 55 24.20 -10.91 14.27
N GLN A 56 23.54 -11.49 15.28
CA GLN A 56 23.69 -12.91 15.64
C GLN A 56 23.30 -13.88 14.50
N VAL A 57 22.44 -13.46 13.57
CA VAL A 57 21.98 -14.28 12.44
C VAL A 57 22.75 -14.04 11.14
N THR A 58 23.77 -13.18 11.18
CA THR A 58 24.59 -12.85 10.02
C THR A 58 25.79 -13.80 9.92
N ARG A 59 26.20 -14.15 8.69
CA ARG A 59 27.44 -14.92 8.46
C ARG A 59 28.58 -13.96 8.11
N GLY A 60 29.71 -14.08 8.79
CA GLY A 60 30.92 -13.27 8.59
C GLY A 60 31.04 -12.08 9.55
N ASP A 61 32.13 -11.33 9.42
CA ASP A 61 32.57 -10.35 10.44
C ASP A 61 32.05 -8.93 10.18
N TRP A 62 31.22 -8.73 9.16
CA TRP A 62 30.78 -7.41 8.72
C TRP A 62 29.85 -6.71 9.73
N CYS A 63 29.22 -7.45 10.64
CA CYS A 63 28.32 -6.89 11.65
C CYS A 63 29.07 -6.41 12.91
N GLY A 64 30.28 -6.93 13.18
CA GLY A 64 31.10 -6.54 14.32
C GLY A 64 31.36 -5.03 14.39
N PRO A 65 31.88 -4.40 13.30
CA PRO A 65 32.10 -2.97 13.25
C PRO A 65 30.83 -2.14 13.48
N TYR A 66 29.64 -2.64 13.13
CA TYR A 66 28.37 -1.93 13.34
C TYR A 66 27.90 -1.95 14.81
N ILE A 67 28.13 -3.06 15.54
CA ILE A 67 27.86 -3.13 16.99
C ILE A 67 28.79 -2.20 17.75
N GLU A 68 30.05 -2.11 17.31
CA GLU A 68 31.07 -1.26 17.92
C GLU A 68 30.88 0.24 17.61
N GLN A 69 30.00 0.60 16.68
CA GLN A 69 29.64 2.00 16.45
C GLN A 69 28.96 2.58 17.68
N VAL A 70 29.66 3.51 18.34
CA VAL A 70 29.08 4.38 19.35
C VAL A 70 27.86 5.05 18.72
N PRO A 71 26.64 4.91 19.30
CA PRO A 71 25.47 5.57 18.78
C PRO A 71 25.75 7.06 18.62
N VAL A 72 25.67 7.56 17.39
CA VAL A 72 25.76 8.99 17.14
C VAL A 72 24.50 9.60 17.75
N PRO A 73 24.60 10.53 18.73
CA PRO A 73 23.43 11.17 19.29
C PRO A 73 22.66 11.83 18.15
N SER A 74 21.43 11.38 17.90
CA SER A 74 20.58 12.00 16.90
C SER A 74 20.24 13.40 17.39
N ARG A 75 20.88 14.41 16.80
CA ARG A 75 20.43 15.80 16.94
C ARG A 75 19.60 16.12 15.71
N PRO A 76 18.46 16.81 15.85
CA PRO A 76 17.81 17.40 14.70
C PRO A 76 18.84 18.19 13.90
N ALA A 77 18.82 18.08 12.58
CA ALA A 77 19.61 18.98 11.75
C ALA A 77 19.26 20.43 12.14
N PRO A 78 20.25 21.35 12.18
CA PRO A 78 19.94 22.77 12.33
C PRO A 78 18.87 23.14 11.30
N ARG A 79 17.75 23.65 11.79
CA ARG A 79 16.68 24.16 10.94
C ARG A 79 16.96 25.64 10.71
N GLY A 80 16.89 26.11 9.47
CA GLY A 80 16.94 27.53 9.15
C GLY A 80 15.80 28.33 9.78
N ASP A 81 15.82 29.65 9.58
CA ASP A 81 14.89 30.61 10.17
C ASP A 81 14.06 31.36 9.12
N VAL A 82 14.10 30.94 7.85
CA VAL A 82 13.33 31.55 6.77
C VAL A 82 11.89 31.05 6.80
N SER A 83 10.94 31.95 7.03
CA SER A 83 9.51 31.64 6.96
C SER A 83 9.06 31.36 5.53
N CYS A 84 8.30 30.29 5.32
CA CYS A 84 7.66 30.02 4.04
C CYS A 84 6.43 30.90 3.78
N PRO A 85 6.12 31.20 2.51
CA PRO A 85 4.91 31.92 2.15
C PRO A 85 3.67 31.14 2.61
N ASN A 86 2.75 31.83 3.27
CA ASN A 86 1.44 31.30 3.68
C ASN A 86 1.50 29.93 4.40
N ASP A 87 2.59 29.66 5.14
CA ASP A 87 2.83 28.37 5.79
C ASP A 87 2.65 27.16 4.85
N CYS A 88 3.10 27.31 3.59
CA CYS A 88 2.90 26.33 2.53
C CYS A 88 1.45 25.85 2.40
N GLY A 89 0.51 26.77 2.56
CA GLY A 89 -0.93 26.53 2.40
C GLY A 89 -1.49 25.59 3.46
N GLY A 90 -0.72 25.27 4.51
CA GLY A 90 -1.03 24.27 5.53
C GLY A 90 -0.96 22.82 5.05
N VAL A 91 -0.50 22.57 3.81
CA VAL A 91 -0.46 21.23 3.20
C VAL A 91 0.94 20.80 2.79
N GLY A 92 1.82 21.77 2.51
CA GLY A 92 3.20 21.54 2.09
C GLY A 92 4.19 21.45 3.25
N ASN A 93 5.37 20.92 2.95
CA ASN A 93 6.51 20.96 3.86
C ASN A 93 7.34 22.22 3.56
N CYS A 94 7.64 23.00 4.58
CA CYS A 94 8.47 24.19 4.46
C CYS A 94 9.96 23.87 4.63
N ASP A 95 10.77 24.25 3.63
CA ASP A 95 12.22 24.34 3.77
C ASP A 95 12.59 25.67 4.43
N TYR A 96 12.94 25.62 5.71
CA TYR A 96 13.28 26.82 6.47
C TYR A 96 14.70 27.36 6.18
N ASP A 97 15.51 26.66 5.38
CA ASP A 97 16.81 27.17 4.93
C ASP A 97 16.64 28.11 3.73
N THR A 98 15.68 27.82 2.85
CA THR A 98 15.46 28.58 1.60
C THR A 98 14.14 29.36 1.56
N GLY A 99 13.19 29.03 2.44
CA GLY A 99 11.81 29.53 2.39
C GLY A 99 10.95 28.89 1.30
N ALA A 100 11.42 27.81 0.66
CA ALA A 100 10.69 27.10 -0.39
C ALA A 100 9.64 26.16 0.19
N CYS A 101 8.50 26.05 -0.51
CA CYS A 101 7.44 25.11 -0.17
C CYS A 101 7.48 23.86 -1.07
N TYR A 102 7.50 22.69 -0.43
CA TYR A 102 7.39 21.41 -1.11
C TYR A 102 5.96 20.88 -1.02
N CYS A 103 5.26 20.95 -2.14
CA CYS A 103 3.84 20.66 -2.21
C CYS A 103 3.57 19.16 -2.39
N PRO A 104 2.62 18.58 -1.64
CA PRO A 104 2.22 17.20 -1.84
C PRO A 104 1.53 17.02 -3.20
N ALA A 105 1.38 15.76 -3.59
CA ALA A 105 0.57 15.37 -4.73
C ALA A 105 -0.83 16.01 -4.69
N GLY A 106 -1.26 16.60 -5.80
CA GLY A 106 -2.56 17.29 -5.88
C GLY A 106 -2.49 18.79 -5.63
N TYR A 107 -1.33 19.32 -5.25
CA TYR A 107 -1.13 20.73 -4.89
C TYR A 107 0.09 21.33 -5.60
N GLY A 108 0.12 22.65 -5.72
CA GLY A 108 1.17 23.39 -6.42
C GLY A 108 1.14 24.88 -6.12
N GLY A 109 1.85 25.66 -6.93
CA GLY A 109 2.09 27.09 -6.65
C GLY A 109 3.29 27.30 -5.74
N GLY A 110 3.62 28.56 -5.47
CA GLY A 110 4.76 28.94 -4.63
C GLY A 110 4.56 28.64 -3.13
N ASP A 111 3.32 28.46 -2.71
CA ASP A 111 2.91 28.21 -1.32
C ASP A 111 1.98 26.99 -1.20
N CYS A 112 1.88 26.12 -2.20
CA CYS A 112 1.02 24.93 -2.19
C CYS A 112 -0.50 25.17 -2.09
N SER A 113 -0.96 26.42 -2.26
CA SER A 113 -2.39 26.76 -2.21
C SER A 113 -3.15 26.45 -3.50
N GLU A 114 -2.44 26.22 -4.62
CA GLU A 114 -3.07 25.93 -5.91
C GLU A 114 -3.39 24.44 -6.04
N GLU A 115 -4.63 24.11 -6.40
CA GLU A 115 -4.97 22.73 -6.72
C GLU A 115 -4.30 22.30 -8.04
N ARG A 116 -3.52 21.23 -7.96
CA ARG A 116 -2.86 20.58 -9.10
C ARG A 116 -3.25 19.12 -9.17
N LYS A 117 -4.56 18.91 -9.38
CA LYS A 117 -5.17 17.58 -9.48
C LYS A 117 -4.49 16.76 -10.58
N ARG A 118 -4.47 15.45 -10.37
CA ARG A 118 -3.96 14.42 -11.26
C ARG A 118 -5.14 13.54 -11.67
N PRO A 119 -5.94 13.99 -12.66
CA PRO A 119 -7.17 13.31 -13.00
C PRO A 119 -6.86 11.90 -13.51
N CYS A 120 -7.65 10.94 -13.04
CA CYS A 120 -7.66 9.60 -13.62
C CYS A 120 -8.21 9.64 -15.07
N TRP A 121 -7.93 8.59 -15.83
CA TRP A 121 -8.32 8.54 -17.24
C TRP A 121 -9.84 8.46 -17.40
N ARG A 122 -10.43 9.47 -18.07
CA ARG A 122 -11.86 9.52 -18.46
C ARG A 122 -12.83 9.28 -17.30
N MET A 123 -12.66 10.03 -16.21
CA MET A 123 -13.58 9.98 -15.09
C MET A 123 -14.85 10.80 -15.37
N GLY A 124 -15.98 10.31 -14.87
CA GLY A 124 -17.22 11.03 -14.78
C GLY A 124 -17.28 11.96 -13.56
N PRO A 125 -18.36 12.75 -13.41
CA PRO A 125 -18.55 13.68 -12.31
C PRO A 125 -18.53 13.02 -10.92
N ASP A 126 -18.88 11.73 -10.85
CA ASP A 126 -18.87 10.92 -9.63
C ASP A 126 -17.50 10.28 -9.36
N LYS A 127 -16.45 10.70 -10.08
CA LYS A 127 -15.08 10.17 -10.01
C LYS A 127 -14.98 8.67 -10.28
N ARG A 128 -15.87 8.12 -11.12
CA ARG A 128 -15.78 6.76 -11.70
C ARG A 128 -15.46 6.79 -13.17
N ASP A 129 -14.90 5.71 -13.70
CA ASP A 129 -14.68 5.60 -15.15
C ASP A 129 -16.04 5.67 -15.87
N LEU A 130 -16.11 6.51 -16.90
CA LEU A 130 -17.36 6.78 -17.61
C LEU A 130 -18.01 5.53 -18.22
N ASP A 131 -17.21 4.58 -18.71
CA ASP A 131 -17.70 3.32 -19.29
C ASP A 131 -16.53 2.33 -19.56
N TRP A 132 -16.50 1.23 -18.81
CA TRP A 132 -15.46 0.21 -18.93
C TRP A 132 -15.46 -0.53 -20.27
N ILE A 133 -16.62 -0.63 -20.91
CA ILE A 133 -16.88 -1.45 -22.10
C ILE A 133 -16.74 -0.61 -23.37
N LYS A 134 -17.36 0.56 -23.39
CA LYS A 134 -17.38 1.46 -24.55
C LYS A 134 -15.98 1.95 -24.91
N TYR A 135 -15.15 2.20 -23.92
CA TYR A 135 -13.76 2.61 -24.10
C TYR A 135 -12.87 1.42 -23.73
N PRO A 136 -12.34 0.65 -24.69
CA PRO A 136 -11.54 -0.54 -24.37
C PRO A 136 -10.07 -0.24 -24.07
N GLU A 137 -9.60 1.01 -24.26
CA GLU A 137 -8.19 1.36 -24.18
C GLU A 137 -7.65 1.28 -22.74
N TRP A 138 -6.45 0.75 -22.60
CA TRP A 138 -5.77 0.73 -21.30
C TRP A 138 -4.99 2.03 -21.07
N SER A 139 -5.06 2.52 -19.83
CA SER A 139 -4.23 3.61 -19.30
C SER A 139 -3.86 3.28 -17.86
N HIS A 140 -2.66 3.69 -17.44
CA HIS A 140 -2.16 3.50 -16.07
C HIS A 140 -3.04 4.19 -15.02
N SER A 141 -3.66 5.31 -15.38
CA SER A 141 -4.53 6.08 -14.50
C SER A 141 -6.00 5.71 -14.62
N ARG A 142 -6.33 4.62 -15.32
CA ARG A 142 -7.72 4.16 -15.45
C ARG A 142 -8.18 3.45 -14.19
N CYS A 143 -9.35 3.82 -13.67
CA CYS A 143 -9.82 3.36 -12.37
C CYS A 143 -11.15 2.58 -12.45
N ALA A 144 -11.15 1.35 -11.96
CA ALA A 144 -12.36 0.52 -11.82
C ALA A 144 -13.17 0.81 -10.54
N GLY A 145 -12.80 1.82 -9.78
CA GLY A 145 -13.49 2.21 -8.56
C GLY A 145 -13.66 3.72 -8.50
N ILE A 146 -13.29 4.31 -7.37
CA ILE A 146 -13.28 5.75 -7.20
C ILE A 146 -11.85 6.28 -7.37
N CYS A 147 -11.67 7.34 -8.17
CA CYS A 147 -10.38 8.00 -8.30
C CYS A 147 -10.18 9.04 -7.20
N ASP A 148 -9.06 8.91 -6.49
CA ASP A 148 -8.47 10.00 -5.72
C ASP A 148 -7.59 10.82 -6.66
N GLU A 149 -8.08 11.99 -7.05
CA GLU A 149 -7.43 12.88 -8.01
C GLU A 149 -6.27 13.68 -7.42
N ASP A 150 -6.08 13.69 -6.09
CA ASP A 150 -4.91 14.35 -5.51
C ASP A 150 -3.66 13.49 -5.79
N ILE A 151 -3.79 12.17 -5.65
CA ILE A 151 -2.68 11.22 -5.82
C ILE A 151 -2.78 10.33 -7.07
N ALA A 152 -3.80 10.52 -7.91
CA ALA A 152 -4.12 9.66 -9.07
C ALA A 152 -4.21 8.17 -8.72
N MET A 153 -4.83 7.85 -7.58
CA MET A 153 -4.94 6.47 -7.10
C MET A 153 -6.37 5.97 -7.20
N CYS A 154 -6.50 4.69 -7.58
CA CYS A 154 -7.79 4.03 -7.65
C CYS A 154 -8.08 3.28 -6.35
N TYR A 155 -9.29 3.46 -5.82
CA TYR A 155 -9.74 2.78 -4.61
C TYR A 155 -11.05 2.05 -4.82
N CYS A 156 -11.34 1.12 -3.91
CA CYS A 156 -12.65 0.50 -3.80
C CYS A 156 -13.77 1.58 -3.74
N PRO A 157 -14.90 1.35 -4.44
CA PRO A 157 -16.02 2.29 -4.44
C PRO A 157 -16.60 2.58 -3.04
N PRO A 158 -17.05 3.82 -2.76
CA PRO A 158 -17.55 4.24 -1.45
C PRO A 158 -18.69 3.38 -0.87
N GLU A 159 -19.52 2.79 -1.73
CA GLU A 159 -20.63 1.90 -1.37
C GLU A 159 -20.19 0.52 -0.87
N THR A 160 -18.92 0.16 -1.04
CA THR A 160 -18.37 -1.11 -0.54
C THR A 160 -17.90 -0.99 0.92
N LYS A 161 -17.83 -2.12 1.64
CA LYS A 161 -17.44 -2.13 3.06
C LYS A 161 -16.08 -1.48 3.30
N TYR A 162 -15.14 -1.59 2.37
CA TYR A 162 -13.82 -0.95 2.42
C TYR A 162 -13.62 0.10 1.31
N GLY A 163 -14.72 0.76 0.91
CA GLY A 163 -14.69 1.87 -0.02
C GLY A 163 -13.92 3.09 0.47
N HIS A 164 -13.36 3.84 -0.46
CA HIS A 164 -12.74 5.14 -0.20
C HIS A 164 -13.81 6.24 -0.18
N VAL A 165 -13.74 7.12 0.81
CA VAL A 165 -14.67 8.25 0.99
C VAL A 165 -13.82 9.50 1.14
N LEU A 166 -13.91 10.36 0.14
CA LEU A 166 -13.21 11.64 0.08
C LEU A 166 -13.68 12.60 1.19
N PRO A 167 -12.89 13.63 1.50
CA PRO A 167 -13.36 14.74 2.32
C PRO A 167 -14.62 15.37 1.69
N PRO A 168 -15.57 15.86 2.50
CA PRO A 168 -16.70 16.64 2.01
C PRO A 168 -16.24 17.86 1.19
N GLU A 169 -17.06 18.28 0.23
CA GLU A 169 -16.81 19.51 -0.54
C GLU A 169 -16.69 20.73 0.40
N GLY A 170 -15.70 21.59 0.13
CA GLY A 170 -15.40 22.75 0.97
C GLY A 170 -14.58 22.45 2.24
N SER A 171 -14.14 21.21 2.44
CA SER A 171 -13.16 20.90 3.50
C SER A 171 -11.85 21.68 3.28
N PRO A 172 -11.10 22.01 4.35
CA PRO A 172 -9.79 22.67 4.22
C PRO A 172 -8.86 21.94 3.25
N LEU A 173 -7.97 22.69 2.59
CA LEU A 173 -6.96 22.11 1.71
C LEU A 173 -6.15 21.03 2.45
N GLY A 174 -5.86 19.91 1.77
CA GLY A 174 -5.14 18.78 2.34
C GLY A 174 -5.92 17.97 3.39
N SER A 175 -7.23 18.20 3.53
CA SER A 175 -8.07 17.37 4.41
C SER A 175 -7.93 15.89 4.06
N SER A 176 -7.69 15.07 5.08
CA SER A 176 -7.63 13.62 4.90
C SER A 176 -8.99 13.04 4.53
N PRO A 177 -9.04 11.96 3.73
CA PRO A 177 -10.28 11.28 3.40
C PRO A 177 -10.97 10.78 4.67
N MET A 178 -12.30 10.87 4.71
CA MET A 178 -13.13 10.31 5.78
C MET A 178 -12.89 8.81 5.95
N LYS A 179 -12.56 8.13 4.85
CA LYS A 179 -12.15 6.73 4.82
C LYS A 179 -11.17 6.51 3.67
N ILE A 180 -9.97 6.03 3.96
CA ILE A 180 -8.97 5.72 2.92
C ILE A 180 -9.47 4.62 1.98
N GLY A 181 -10.19 3.64 2.51
CA GLY A 181 -10.58 2.45 1.77
C GLY A 181 -9.38 1.57 1.38
N ARG A 182 -9.62 0.56 0.55
CA ARG A 182 -8.59 -0.31 -0.01
C ARG A 182 -8.22 0.13 -1.43
N PRO A 183 -6.93 0.25 -1.77
CA PRO A 183 -6.51 0.60 -3.12
C PRO A 183 -6.75 -0.57 -4.09
N LEU A 184 -6.96 -0.22 -5.36
CA LEU A 184 -7.10 -1.15 -6.49
C LEU A 184 -5.83 -1.12 -7.37
N TYR A 185 -4.67 -1.15 -6.74
CA TYR A 185 -3.39 -1.17 -7.44
C TYR A 185 -3.22 -2.50 -8.20
N TRP A 186 -3.13 -2.43 -9.53
CA TRP A 186 -3.10 -3.61 -10.41
C TRP A 186 -4.27 -4.59 -10.20
N CYS A 187 -5.41 -4.05 -9.78
CA CYS A 187 -6.64 -4.79 -9.56
C CYS A 187 -7.73 -4.32 -10.50
N GLN A 188 -7.45 -4.48 -11.79
CA GLN A 188 -8.39 -4.13 -12.83
C GLN A 188 -9.33 -5.31 -13.12
N PRO A 189 -10.67 -5.10 -13.11
CA PRO A 189 -11.62 -6.16 -13.36
C PRO A 189 -11.55 -6.63 -14.82
N SER A 190 -11.59 -7.94 -15.04
CA SER A 190 -11.67 -8.57 -16.38
C SER A 190 -13.09 -8.61 -16.95
N SER A 191 -14.08 -8.32 -16.11
CA SER A 191 -15.49 -8.26 -16.50
C SER A 191 -16.25 -7.23 -15.68
N ASP A 192 -17.40 -6.76 -16.18
CA ASP A 192 -18.32 -5.96 -15.39
C ASP A 192 -19.19 -6.85 -14.47
N LYS A 193 -20.15 -6.23 -13.76
CA LYS A 193 -21.12 -6.94 -12.91
C LYS A 193 -22.03 -7.90 -13.69
N ASN A 194 -22.25 -7.65 -14.98
CA ASN A 194 -23.09 -8.45 -15.87
C ASN A 194 -22.28 -9.49 -16.66
N ASN A 195 -21.00 -9.70 -16.29
CA ASN A 195 -20.07 -10.62 -16.95
C ASN A 195 -19.71 -10.23 -18.40
N ASN A 196 -19.89 -8.96 -18.78
CA ASN A 196 -19.35 -8.43 -20.03
C ASN A 196 -17.84 -8.29 -19.90
N SER A 197 -17.09 -8.75 -20.90
CA SER A 197 -15.62 -8.72 -20.86
C SER A 197 -15.06 -7.31 -20.95
N ILE A 198 -14.06 -7.04 -20.11
CA ILE A 198 -13.29 -5.80 -20.09
C ILE A 198 -11.87 -6.11 -20.58
N LYS A 199 -11.43 -5.43 -21.63
CA LYS A 199 -10.18 -5.77 -22.34
C LYS A 199 -8.89 -5.41 -21.59
N TRP A 200 -8.98 -4.54 -20.58
CA TRP A 200 -7.83 -3.94 -19.93
C TRP A 200 -7.58 -4.43 -18.50
N GLY A 201 -8.43 -5.34 -18.00
CA GLY A 201 -8.29 -5.93 -16.67
C GLY A 201 -8.16 -7.45 -16.71
N THR A 202 -7.73 -8.01 -15.58
CA THR A 202 -7.36 -9.43 -15.46
C THR A 202 -7.97 -10.11 -14.25
N VAL A 203 -8.55 -9.36 -13.32
CA VAL A 203 -9.11 -9.89 -12.08
C VAL A 203 -10.62 -10.14 -12.24
N PRO A 204 -11.16 -11.32 -11.90
CA PRO A 204 -12.59 -11.54 -11.95
C PRO A 204 -13.37 -10.51 -11.12
N TYR A 205 -14.49 -10.00 -11.65
CA TYR A 205 -15.34 -9.04 -10.92
C TYR A 205 -15.72 -9.49 -9.50
N PRO A 206 -16.11 -10.77 -9.26
CA PRO A 206 -16.47 -11.24 -7.91
C PRO A 206 -15.31 -11.19 -6.92
N ASP A 207 -14.05 -11.33 -7.38
CA ASP A 207 -12.87 -11.29 -6.52
C ASP A 207 -12.56 -9.88 -6.02
N LEU A 208 -13.03 -8.84 -6.73
CA LEU A 208 -12.90 -7.44 -6.29
C LEU A 208 -14.14 -6.98 -5.53
N PHE A 209 -15.32 -7.16 -6.11
CA PHE A 209 -16.55 -6.50 -5.65
C PHE A 209 -17.63 -7.46 -5.14
N GLY A 210 -17.39 -8.78 -5.16
CA GLY A 210 -18.28 -9.76 -4.56
C GLY A 210 -18.28 -9.71 -3.03
N GLU A 211 -19.10 -10.56 -2.40
CA GLU A 211 -19.23 -10.65 -0.94
C GLU A 211 -17.90 -11.01 -0.26
N HIS A 212 -17.15 -11.96 -0.84
CA HIS A 212 -15.82 -12.36 -0.38
C HIS A 212 -14.68 -11.57 -1.07
N GLY A 213 -15.04 -10.59 -1.90
CA GLY A 213 -14.11 -9.82 -2.71
C GLY A 213 -13.31 -8.78 -1.92
N TRP A 214 -12.26 -8.28 -2.55
CA TRP A 214 -11.29 -7.34 -1.98
C TRP A 214 -11.94 -6.11 -1.34
N CYS A 215 -13.01 -5.59 -1.92
CA CYS A 215 -13.66 -4.37 -1.43
C CYS A 215 -14.67 -4.60 -0.30
N ASN A 216 -15.10 -5.84 -0.03
CA ASN A 216 -16.19 -6.12 0.92
C ASN A 216 -15.80 -7.02 2.10
N ALA A 217 -14.86 -7.94 1.93
CA ALA A 217 -14.56 -8.93 2.98
C ALA A 217 -13.50 -8.47 3.98
N ASP A 218 -13.70 -8.75 5.27
CA ASP A 218 -12.66 -8.54 6.30
C ASP A 218 -11.40 -9.35 5.94
N VAL A 219 -11.59 -10.59 5.51
CA VAL A 219 -10.54 -11.47 4.98
C VAL A 219 -10.95 -11.88 3.56
N SER A 220 -10.38 -11.22 2.55
CA SER A 220 -10.74 -11.50 1.16
C SER A 220 -10.07 -12.79 0.65
N SER A 221 -10.80 -13.52 -0.20
CA SER A 221 -10.27 -14.66 -0.95
C SER A 221 -9.22 -14.27 -1.98
N PHE A 222 -9.20 -13.01 -2.39
CA PHE A 222 -8.27 -12.43 -3.35
C PHE A 222 -7.55 -11.24 -2.72
N ARG A 223 -6.29 -10.99 -3.11
CA ARG A 223 -5.50 -9.88 -2.55
C ARG A 223 -4.94 -9.02 -3.66
N CYS A 224 -5.26 -7.73 -3.60
CA CYS A 224 -4.57 -6.76 -4.42
C CYS A 224 -3.18 -6.48 -3.88
N PRO A 225 -2.16 -6.28 -4.74
CA PRO A 225 -0.86 -5.82 -4.29
C PRO A 225 -0.96 -4.49 -3.54
N CYS A 226 -0.40 -4.43 -2.33
CA CYS A 226 -0.24 -3.18 -1.59
C CYS A 226 1.09 -2.53 -1.97
N ARG A 227 1.06 -1.55 -2.89
CA ARG A 227 2.24 -0.78 -3.33
C ARG A 227 2.07 0.73 -3.19
N LEU A 228 1.03 1.18 -2.50
CA LEU A 228 0.84 2.58 -2.22
C LEU A 228 1.66 2.95 -0.98
N ASP A 229 2.56 3.92 -1.14
CA ASP A 229 3.32 4.44 0.00
C ASP A 229 2.39 5.04 1.06
N GLY A 230 2.76 4.90 2.33
CA GLY A 230 1.89 5.25 3.46
C GLY A 230 0.84 4.20 3.82
N LEU A 231 0.74 3.08 3.09
CA LEU A 231 -0.10 1.93 3.46
C LEU A 231 0.69 0.62 3.47
N VAL A 232 0.42 -0.21 4.48
CA VAL A 232 1.03 -1.53 4.65
C VAL A 232 0.00 -2.57 5.12
N GLY A 233 0.47 -3.81 5.23
CA GLY A 233 -0.31 -4.97 5.66
C GLY A 233 -0.99 -5.72 4.51
N ASP A 234 -1.45 -6.94 4.80
CA ASP A 234 -2.05 -7.87 3.83
C ASP A 234 -3.26 -7.30 3.08
N LEU A 235 -3.97 -6.35 3.71
CA LEU A 235 -5.19 -5.74 3.20
C LEU A 235 -4.98 -4.25 2.85
N CYS A 236 -3.73 -3.78 2.87
CA CYS A 236 -3.35 -2.40 2.56
C CYS A 236 -4.16 -1.35 3.32
N ASN A 237 -4.42 -1.60 4.60
CA ASN A 237 -5.32 -0.81 5.45
C ASN A 237 -4.63 -0.25 6.70
N ILE A 238 -3.36 -0.59 6.92
CA ILE A 238 -2.56 -0.08 8.03
C ILE A 238 -1.84 1.16 7.51
N ARG A 239 -2.16 2.33 8.07
CA ARG A 239 -1.41 3.56 7.76
C ARG A 239 0.00 3.43 8.32
N THR A 240 0.97 3.76 7.50
CA THR A 240 2.35 4.02 7.91
C THR A 240 2.72 5.44 7.50
N GLU A 241 3.78 5.96 8.09
CA GLU A 241 4.43 7.15 7.57
C GLU A 241 4.90 6.87 6.13
N MET A 242 4.62 7.81 5.22
CA MET A 242 5.13 7.75 3.85
C MET A 242 6.64 7.90 3.89
N PHE A 243 7.37 7.02 3.21
CA PHE A 243 8.82 7.00 3.26
C PHE A 243 9.42 7.18 1.88
N CYS A 244 9.87 8.40 1.57
CA CYS A 244 10.62 8.69 0.35
C CYS A 244 12.12 8.81 0.67
N ALA A 245 12.82 7.68 0.71
CA ALA A 245 14.27 7.65 0.91
C ALA A 245 14.97 8.57 -0.12
N ASN A 246 15.60 9.65 0.36
CA ASN A 246 16.28 10.67 -0.45
C ASN A 246 15.38 11.38 -1.49
N GLN A 247 14.06 11.33 -1.32
CA GLN A 247 13.08 11.95 -2.23
C GLN A 247 11.96 12.72 -1.52
N CYS A 248 11.99 12.80 -0.19
CA CYS A 248 11.32 13.88 0.54
C CYS A 248 12.18 15.13 0.37
N THR A 249 11.90 15.92 -0.67
CA THR A 249 12.21 17.35 -0.63
C THR A 249 11.12 18.00 0.20
#